data_AF-A0A2K6EQ81-F1
#
_entry.id   AF-A0A2K6EQ81-F1
#
_cell.length_a   1.000
_cell.length_b   1.000
_cell.length_c   1.000
_cell.angle_alpha   90.00
_cell.angle_beta   90.00
_cell.angle_gamma   90.00
#
_symmetry.space_group_name_H-M   'P 1'
#
loop_
_entity.id
_entity.type
_entity.pdbx_description
1 polymer ?
#
loop_
_entity_poly.entity_id
_entity_poly.type
_entity_poly.pdbx_seq_one_letter_code
_entity_poly.pdbx_strand_id
1 'polypeptide(L)'
;MYHGMNPSNGDGFLEQQQQQQPQSPQRLLAVILWFQLALCFGPAQLTGGFDDLHVCADPGIPENGFRTPSGGVFYESSVTRFHCQDGFKLKGSTKRLCMKYFNGTLGWIPSDKAICVQEGCRIPQIEDAEIHNKTYRHGDKLIITCHEGFKIRYPDLYNLVSLCRDDGTWDNLPICQGCLRPLASSNGYVNISEFQTSFPVGTVIAYRCFPGFKLEGSEYLECLHNLIWSSSPPRCLALEGGRPERLLPVLYLLRPGLAAAGFQSSPTPPRACSSAGATTSLL
;
A
#
# COMPACT_ATOMS: atom_id res chain seq x y z
N MET A 1 57.25 -25.79 58.75
CA MET A 1 58.70 -25.54 58.56
C MET A 1 58.79 -24.20 57.83
N TYR A 2 58.84 -23.07 58.54
CA TYR A 2 60.05 -22.40 59.12
C TYR A 2 61.03 -21.97 58.00
N HIS A 3 61.48 -20.73 57.82
CA HIS A 3 61.56 -19.46 58.59
C HIS A 3 61.41 -18.29 57.58
N GLY A 4 61.06 -17.03 57.87
CA GLY A 4 61.21 -16.21 59.08
C GLY A 4 62.20 -15.05 58.83
N MET A 5 61.69 -13.81 58.98
CA MET A 5 62.35 -12.62 59.58
C MET A 5 62.52 -11.33 58.73
N ASN A 6 61.97 -10.27 59.34
CA ASN A 6 62.07 -8.82 59.11
C ASN A 6 63.35 -8.26 59.78
N PRO A 7 63.89 -7.07 59.42
CA PRO A 7 63.76 -5.88 60.30
C PRO A 7 63.75 -4.51 59.52
N SER A 8 62.95 -3.50 59.89
CA SER A 8 63.13 -2.39 60.87
C SER A 8 63.75 -1.08 60.35
N ASN A 9 63.03 0.01 60.63
CA ASN A 9 63.37 1.43 60.89
C ASN A 9 64.35 2.22 59.99
N GLY A 10 63.91 3.42 59.60
CA GLY A 10 64.76 4.53 59.18
C GLY A 10 63.96 5.77 58.78
N ASP A 11 63.99 6.77 59.64
CA ASP A 11 63.31 8.07 59.56
C ASP A 11 63.57 8.87 58.27
N GLY A 12 62.56 9.63 57.85
CA GLY A 12 62.61 10.48 56.66
C GLY A 12 61.50 11.53 56.64
N PHE A 13 61.56 12.43 57.62
CA PHE A 13 60.79 13.65 57.79
C PHE A 13 60.83 14.54 56.53
N LEU A 14 59.66 14.90 55.97
CA LEU A 14 59.47 16.13 55.20
C LEU A 14 58.03 16.62 55.35
N GLU A 15 57.94 17.75 56.06
CA GLU A 15 56.83 18.66 56.32
C GLU A 15 55.71 18.74 55.27
N GLN A 16 54.46 18.69 55.76
CA GLN A 16 53.45 19.67 55.36
C GLN A 16 52.66 20.11 56.61
N GLN A 17 52.99 21.29 57.10
CA GLN A 17 52.28 22.00 58.16
C GLN A 17 50.84 22.30 57.71
N GLN A 18 49.86 21.76 58.42
CA GLN A 18 48.50 22.29 58.44
C GLN A 18 48.42 23.36 59.54
N GLN A 19 48.75 24.60 59.19
CA GLN A 19 48.67 25.74 60.10
C GLN A 19 47.34 26.47 59.92
N GLN A 20 46.41 26.17 60.83
CA GLN A 20 45.20 26.95 61.07
C GLN A 20 45.63 28.33 61.62
N GLN A 21 45.26 29.43 60.95
CA GLN A 21 45.61 30.80 61.41
C GLN A 21 44.35 31.70 61.49
N PRO A 22 44.25 32.63 62.48
CA PRO A 22 43.01 33.26 62.92
C PRO A 22 42.41 34.26 61.92
N GLN A 23 41.09 34.43 61.99
CA GLN A 23 40.38 35.47 61.22
C GLN A 23 40.72 36.88 61.72
N SER A 24 41.33 37.67 60.84
CA SER A 24 41.61 39.09 61.02
C SER A 24 40.36 39.97 60.77
N PRO A 25 40.12 41.04 61.55
CA PRO A 25 38.91 41.89 61.46
C PRO A 25 38.80 42.71 60.15
N GLN A 26 39.83 42.72 59.31
CA GLN A 26 39.81 43.38 58.00
C GLN A 26 39.03 42.62 56.90
N ARG A 27 38.72 41.32 57.10
CA ARG A 27 37.88 40.58 56.15
C ARG A 27 36.40 40.92 56.27
N LEU A 28 35.93 41.42 57.41
CA LEU A 28 34.53 41.80 57.61
C LEU A 28 34.16 43.06 56.81
N LEU A 29 35.05 44.07 56.77
CA LEU A 29 34.84 45.30 56.00
C LEU A 29 34.81 45.05 54.50
N ALA A 30 35.66 44.13 54.00
CA ALA A 30 35.66 43.74 52.59
C ALA A 30 34.35 43.02 52.20
N VAL A 31 33.82 42.14 53.06
CA VAL A 31 32.55 41.45 52.82
C VAL A 31 31.36 42.42 52.87
N ILE A 32 31.39 43.41 53.76
CA ILE A 32 30.35 44.45 53.85
C ILE A 32 30.41 45.39 52.64
N LEU A 33 31.61 45.80 52.18
CA LEU A 33 31.77 46.60 50.94
C LEU A 33 31.32 45.83 49.70
N TRP A 34 31.56 44.52 49.63
CA TRP A 34 31.02 43.65 48.58
C TRP A 34 29.49 43.55 48.62
N PHE A 35 28.89 43.45 49.81
CA PHE A 35 27.42 43.46 49.96
C PHE A 35 26.80 44.82 49.60
N GLN A 36 27.45 45.94 49.95
CA GLN A 36 26.99 47.29 49.61
C GLN A 36 27.12 47.59 48.11
N LEU A 37 28.19 47.12 47.44
CA LEU A 37 28.32 47.19 45.97
C LEU A 37 27.32 46.29 45.25
N ALA A 38 27.04 45.09 45.77
CA ALA A 38 26.02 44.18 45.22
C ALA A 38 24.58 44.71 45.39
N LEU A 39 24.32 45.61 46.35
CA LEU A 39 23.03 46.27 46.54
C LEU A 39 22.83 47.49 45.63
N CYS A 40 23.91 48.15 45.18
CA CYS A 40 23.84 49.22 44.17
C CYS A 40 23.82 48.69 42.73
N PHE A 41 24.39 47.51 42.49
CA PHE A 41 24.18 46.73 41.27
C PHE A 41 23.25 45.55 41.59
N GLY A 42 22.04 45.86 42.06
CA GLY A 42 20.95 44.89 41.96
C GLY A 42 20.91 44.37 40.52
N PRO A 43 20.49 43.12 40.26
CA PRO A 43 20.42 42.62 38.90
C PRO A 43 19.50 43.58 38.15
N ALA A 44 20.11 44.48 37.37
CA ALA A 44 19.40 45.16 36.31
C ALA A 44 18.86 44.00 35.52
N GLN A 45 17.54 43.82 35.64
CA GLN A 45 16.80 42.85 34.89
C GLN A 45 17.10 43.21 33.43
N LEU A 46 18.12 42.57 32.85
CA LEU A 46 18.30 42.47 31.40
C LEU A 46 17.22 41.51 30.89
N THR A 47 15.96 41.73 31.31
CA THR A 47 14.83 41.63 30.42
C THR A 47 14.89 42.85 29.51
N GLY A 48 15.97 42.96 28.73
CA GLY A 48 15.87 43.63 27.45
C GLY A 48 14.76 42.89 26.73
N GLY A 49 13.68 43.60 26.40
CA GLY A 49 12.44 43.04 25.91
C GLY A 49 12.69 41.93 24.90
N PHE A 50 12.31 40.71 25.27
CA PHE A 50 11.82 39.73 24.31
C PHE A 50 10.31 39.95 24.14
N ASP A 51 9.89 41.21 24.05
CA ASP A 51 8.60 41.58 23.48
C ASP A 51 8.92 42.02 22.05
N ASP A 52 8.33 41.30 21.10
CA ASP A 52 8.18 41.67 19.70
C ASP A 52 9.28 41.30 18.69
N LEU A 53 9.92 40.13 18.83
CA LEU A 53 10.42 39.47 17.61
C LEU A 53 9.27 38.70 16.97
N HIS A 54 8.55 39.37 16.06
CA HIS A 54 7.53 38.79 15.19
C HIS A 54 8.14 37.74 14.24
N VAL A 55 8.42 36.55 14.75
CA VAL A 55 8.97 35.41 13.98
C VAL A 55 8.24 34.10 14.30
N CYS A 56 8.20 33.20 13.32
CA CYS A 56 7.78 31.83 13.56
C CYS A 56 8.88 31.03 14.26
N ALA A 57 8.46 30.10 15.13
CA ALA A 57 9.35 29.11 15.72
C ALA A 57 10.04 28.26 14.64
N ASP A 58 11.24 27.74 14.89
CA ASP A 58 11.91 26.86 13.93
C ASP A 58 11.03 25.61 13.65
N PRO A 59 10.64 25.34 12.38
CA PRO A 59 9.75 24.23 12.05
C PRO A 59 10.42 22.84 12.12
N GLY A 60 11.71 22.78 12.46
CA GLY A 60 12.54 21.58 12.52
C GLY A 60 13.07 21.13 11.16
N ILE A 61 13.80 20.01 11.17
CA ILE A 61 14.24 19.27 9.98
C ILE A 61 13.76 17.81 10.16
N PRO A 62 13.08 17.21 9.17
CA PRO A 62 12.68 15.81 9.25
C PRO A 62 13.90 14.88 9.30
N GLU A 63 13.80 13.80 10.06
CA GLU A 63 14.77 12.70 10.03
C GLU A 63 14.87 12.13 8.62
N ASN A 64 16.07 11.78 8.15
CA ASN A 64 16.33 11.37 6.76
C ASN A 64 15.87 12.39 5.70
N GLY A 65 15.93 13.68 6.03
CA GLY A 65 15.56 14.77 5.14
C GLY A 65 16.33 16.06 5.39
N PHE A 66 15.98 17.09 4.63
CA PHE A 66 16.58 18.42 4.72
C PHE A 66 15.54 19.51 4.45
N ARG A 67 15.86 20.74 4.85
CA ARG A 67 14.99 21.91 4.71
C ARG A 67 15.71 23.04 3.97
N THR A 68 14.95 23.79 3.18
CA THR A 68 15.40 25.02 2.51
C THR A 68 14.54 26.21 2.98
N PRO A 69 15.13 27.27 3.58
CA PRO A 69 16.54 27.41 3.96
C PRO A 69 16.93 26.47 5.12
N SER A 70 18.22 26.10 5.19
CA SER A 70 18.74 25.16 6.20
C SER A 70 18.68 25.73 7.61
N GLY A 71 18.86 27.04 7.77
CA GLY A 71 18.71 27.76 9.03
C GLY A 71 18.38 29.24 8.80
N GLY A 72 18.07 29.95 9.88
CA GLY A 72 17.78 31.38 9.86
C GLY A 72 16.64 31.75 10.79
N VAL A 73 16.36 33.06 10.83
CA VAL A 73 15.20 33.63 11.53
C VAL A 73 14.02 33.69 10.55
N PHE A 74 12.85 33.21 10.96
CA PHE A 74 11.69 33.08 10.09
C PHE A 74 10.67 34.19 10.35
N TYR A 75 10.81 35.31 9.65
CA TYR A 75 9.84 36.41 9.69
C TYR A 75 8.51 36.05 9.05
N GLU A 76 7.48 36.87 9.27
CA GLU A 76 6.22 36.80 8.52
C GLU A 76 6.49 36.71 7.01
N SER A 77 5.72 35.87 6.30
CA SER A 77 5.88 35.49 4.89
C SER A 77 7.08 34.59 4.55
N SER A 78 7.92 34.20 5.53
CA SER A 78 8.99 33.23 5.29
C SER A 78 8.45 31.89 4.81
N VAL A 79 9.13 31.30 3.83
CA VAL A 79 8.77 30.01 3.25
C VAL A 79 9.85 28.99 3.56
N THR A 80 9.44 27.85 4.11
CA THR A 80 10.30 26.68 4.25
C THR A 80 9.81 25.56 3.34
N ARG A 81 10.74 24.88 2.67
CA ARG A 81 10.49 23.69 1.87
C ARG A 81 11.24 22.52 2.47
N PHE A 82 10.60 21.36 2.47
CA PHE A 82 11.16 20.13 3.01
C PHE A 82 11.40 19.15 1.89
N HIS A 83 12.47 18.38 2.04
CA HIS A 83 12.92 17.38 1.10
C HIS A 83 13.39 16.15 1.87
N CYS A 84 13.28 14.98 1.25
CA CYS A 84 13.77 13.73 1.84
C CYS A 84 15.03 13.28 1.12
N GLN A 85 15.87 12.53 1.82
CA GLN A 85 16.98 11.80 1.24
C GLN A 85 16.45 10.69 0.31
N ASP A 86 17.33 10.17 -0.56
CA ASP A 86 16.98 9.09 -1.46
C ASP A 86 16.44 7.86 -0.70
N GLY A 87 15.39 7.25 -1.23
CA GLY A 87 14.70 6.12 -0.58
C GLY A 87 13.61 6.51 0.43
N PHE A 88 13.45 7.80 0.74
CA PHE A 88 12.39 8.30 1.62
C PHE A 88 11.39 9.16 0.87
N LYS A 89 10.12 9.09 1.26
CA LYS A 89 9.03 9.91 0.73
C LYS A 89 8.52 10.86 1.80
N LEU A 90 8.22 12.09 1.38
CA LEU A 90 7.75 13.12 2.27
C LEU A 90 6.24 12.98 2.51
N LYS A 91 5.86 12.79 3.77
CA LYS A 91 4.48 12.80 4.25
C LYS A 91 4.22 14.07 5.04
N GLY A 92 3.08 14.71 4.78
CA GLY A 92 2.69 15.99 5.39
C GLY A 92 3.12 17.20 4.56
N SER A 93 3.36 18.33 5.24
CA SER A 93 3.67 19.61 4.61
C SER A 93 5.00 19.60 3.82
N THR A 94 4.93 19.62 2.49
CA THR A 94 6.10 19.82 1.61
C THR A 94 6.66 21.24 1.66
N LYS A 95 5.77 22.21 1.95
CA LYS A 95 6.07 23.63 2.04
C LYS A 95 5.24 24.25 3.16
N ARG A 96 5.86 25.09 3.98
CA ARG A 96 5.16 25.85 5.02
C ARG A 96 5.44 27.33 4.89
N LEU A 97 4.43 28.13 5.16
CA LEU A 97 4.47 29.59 5.15
C LEU A 97 4.28 30.10 6.58
N CYS A 98 5.17 30.98 7.02
CA CYS A 98 5.02 31.71 8.27
C CYS A 98 3.97 32.80 8.08
N MET A 99 2.82 32.69 8.75
CA MET A 99 1.70 33.64 8.64
C MET A 99 1.25 34.13 10.01
N LYS A 100 0.75 35.37 10.05
CA LYS A 100 0.12 35.94 11.23
C LYS A 100 -1.34 35.49 11.31
N TYR A 101 -1.71 34.88 12.41
CA TYR A 101 -3.09 34.52 12.74
C TYR A 101 -3.89 35.75 13.20
N PHE A 102 -5.21 35.64 13.19
CA PHE A 102 -6.12 36.71 13.62
C PHE A 102 -5.91 37.18 15.05
N ASN A 103 -5.38 36.33 15.93
CA ASN A 103 -5.03 36.66 17.32
C ASN A 103 -3.71 37.44 17.45
N GLY A 104 -3.07 37.80 16.33
CA GLY A 104 -1.80 38.53 16.31
C GLY A 104 -0.54 37.66 16.42
N THR A 105 -0.66 36.34 16.65
CA THR A 105 0.48 35.42 16.75
C THR A 105 0.95 34.91 15.39
N LEU A 106 2.23 34.57 15.26
CA LEU A 106 2.78 33.96 14.04
C LEU A 106 2.84 32.43 14.16
N GLY A 107 2.55 31.73 13.06
CA GLY A 107 2.79 30.29 12.98
C GLY A 107 2.81 29.75 11.56
N TRP A 108 3.09 28.46 11.46
CA TRP A 108 3.28 27.77 10.19
C TRP A 108 1.97 27.25 9.62
N ILE A 109 1.75 27.54 8.34
CA ILE A 109 0.61 27.04 7.57
C ILE A 109 1.13 26.33 6.32
N PRO A 110 0.77 25.05 6.09
CA PRO A 110 -0.01 24.19 6.99
C PRO A 110 0.76 23.81 8.27
N SER A 111 0.05 23.40 9.32
CA SER A 111 0.63 23.13 10.64
C SER A 111 1.08 21.67 10.84
N ASP A 112 0.71 20.75 9.95
CA ASP A 112 1.10 19.34 9.99
C ASP A 112 2.59 19.15 9.65
N LYS A 113 3.27 18.26 10.37
CA LYS A 113 4.74 18.08 10.26
C LYS A 113 5.14 17.37 8.97
N ALA A 114 6.22 17.85 8.35
CA ALA A 114 6.93 17.12 7.31
C ALA A 114 7.66 15.93 7.94
N ILE A 115 7.41 14.72 7.46
CA ILE A 115 8.04 13.49 7.94
C ILE A 115 8.52 12.71 6.71
N CYS A 116 9.79 12.35 6.68
CA CYS A 116 10.33 11.46 5.66
C CYS A 116 10.17 10.02 6.12
N VAL A 117 9.36 9.26 5.40
CA VAL A 117 9.12 7.84 5.70
C VAL A 117 9.72 7.00 4.59
N GLN A 118 10.39 5.92 4.95
CA GLN A 118 10.77 4.91 3.97
C GLN A 118 9.47 4.21 3.56
N GLU A 119 9.09 4.35 2.29
CA GLU A 119 7.98 3.56 1.76
C GLU A 119 8.46 2.12 1.65
N GLY A 120 7.72 1.22 2.28
CA GLY A 120 7.94 -0.21 2.15
C GLY A 120 7.32 -0.76 0.87
N CYS A 121 7.14 -2.07 0.83
CA CYS A 121 6.53 -2.71 -0.31
C CYS A 121 5.05 -2.39 -0.45
N ARG A 122 4.57 -2.49 -1.69
CA ARG A 122 3.14 -2.40 -2.00
C ARG A 122 2.35 -3.40 -1.16
N ILE A 123 1.17 -3.00 -0.71
CA ILE A 123 0.28 -3.85 0.07
C ILE A 123 -0.14 -5.04 -0.83
N PRO A 124 0.21 -6.28 -0.46
CA PRO A 124 -0.10 -7.44 -1.30
C PRO A 124 -1.61 -7.69 -1.34
N GLN A 125 -2.12 -7.97 -2.54
CA GLN A 125 -3.52 -8.31 -2.80
C GLN A 125 -3.58 -9.80 -3.09
N ILE A 126 -3.86 -10.62 -2.08
CA ILE A 126 -3.93 -12.07 -2.20
C ILE A 126 -5.33 -12.49 -1.79
N GLU A 127 -6.07 -13.08 -2.74
CA GLU A 127 -7.43 -13.57 -2.53
C GLU A 127 -7.41 -14.83 -1.64
N ASP A 128 -8.51 -15.05 -0.92
CA ASP A 128 -8.71 -16.20 -0.03
C ASP A 128 -7.60 -16.41 1.01
N ALA A 129 -7.10 -15.30 1.57
CA ALA A 129 -5.99 -15.31 2.52
C ALA A 129 -6.10 -14.29 3.65
N GLU A 130 -5.51 -14.64 4.78
CA GLU A 130 -5.28 -13.76 5.94
C GLU A 130 -3.79 -13.41 6.05
N ILE A 131 -3.49 -12.11 5.98
CA ILE A 131 -2.11 -11.59 6.12
C ILE A 131 -1.89 -11.11 7.56
N HIS A 132 -0.82 -11.63 8.17
CA HIS A 132 -0.38 -11.34 9.54
C HIS A 132 0.75 -10.30 9.54
N ASN A 133 0.92 -9.58 10.66
CA ASN A 133 2.04 -8.66 10.90
C ASN A 133 2.34 -7.66 9.76
N LYS A 134 1.31 -6.89 9.37
CA LYS A 134 1.23 -5.94 8.23
C LYS A 134 2.20 -4.73 8.32
N THR A 135 3.49 -4.99 8.36
CA THR A 135 4.59 -4.02 8.54
C THR A 135 5.19 -3.57 7.21
N TYR A 136 5.34 -4.51 6.26
CA TYR A 136 5.67 -4.29 4.84
C TYR A 136 6.94 -3.46 4.57
N ARG A 137 7.87 -3.36 5.52
CA ARG A 137 9.14 -2.64 5.33
C ARG A 137 10.13 -3.50 4.55
N HIS A 138 11.12 -2.87 3.96
CA HIS A 138 12.21 -3.59 3.29
C HIS A 138 12.86 -4.61 4.23
N GLY A 139 13.09 -5.82 3.72
CA GLY A 139 13.56 -6.96 4.50
C GLY A 139 12.49 -7.72 5.29
N ASP A 140 11.26 -7.19 5.40
CA ASP A 140 10.17 -7.92 6.05
C ASP A 140 9.76 -9.14 5.21
N LYS A 141 9.41 -10.23 5.90
CA LYS A 141 8.86 -11.45 5.30
C LYS A 141 7.35 -11.45 5.41
N LEU A 142 6.67 -11.80 4.32
CA LEU A 142 5.22 -11.92 4.33
C LEU A 142 4.80 -13.15 5.15
N ILE A 143 3.97 -12.93 6.17
CA ILE A 143 3.37 -14.00 6.97
C ILE A 143 1.90 -14.09 6.57
N ILE A 144 1.50 -15.21 5.99
CA ILE A 144 0.18 -15.39 5.38
C ILE A 144 -0.35 -16.79 5.62
N THR A 145 -1.66 -16.87 5.81
CA THR A 145 -2.40 -18.12 5.93
C THR A 145 -3.55 -18.12 4.93
N CYS A 146 -3.67 -19.16 4.12
CA CYS A 146 -4.83 -19.30 3.23
C CYS A 146 -6.08 -19.68 4.03
N HIS A 147 -7.25 -19.24 3.55
CA HIS A 147 -8.54 -19.67 4.08
C HIS A 147 -8.72 -21.18 3.93
N GLU A 148 -9.69 -21.72 4.68
CA GLU A 148 -10.00 -23.15 4.69
C GLU A 148 -10.28 -23.68 3.28
N GLY A 149 -9.71 -24.85 2.95
CA GLY A 149 -9.85 -25.47 1.65
C GLY A 149 -8.90 -24.96 0.56
N PHE A 150 -8.05 -23.98 0.85
CA PHE A 150 -6.97 -23.52 -0.04
C PHE A 150 -5.59 -23.90 0.51
N LYS A 151 -4.60 -24.00 -0.38
CA LYS A 151 -3.19 -24.19 0.01
C LYS A 151 -2.32 -23.11 -0.60
N ILE A 152 -1.32 -22.68 0.15
CA ILE A 152 -0.34 -21.71 -0.32
C ILE A 152 0.48 -22.29 -1.48
N ARG A 153 0.59 -21.53 -2.56
CA ARG A 153 1.42 -21.85 -3.72
C ARG A 153 2.26 -20.66 -4.08
N TYR A 154 3.56 -20.89 -4.20
CA TYR A 154 4.51 -19.89 -4.64
C TYR A 154 4.79 -20.05 -6.14
N PRO A 155 4.80 -18.96 -6.93
CA PRO A 155 5.22 -18.98 -8.33
C PRO A 155 6.63 -19.56 -8.50
N ASP A 156 7.59 -19.13 -7.68
CA ASP A 156 8.90 -19.76 -7.58
C ASP A 156 8.87 -20.92 -6.56
N LEU A 157 9.16 -22.13 -7.06
CA LEU A 157 9.16 -23.36 -6.27
C LEU A 157 10.42 -23.53 -5.39
N TYR A 158 11.49 -22.77 -5.65
CA TYR A 158 12.73 -22.82 -4.88
C TYR A 158 12.73 -21.83 -3.71
N ASN A 159 12.00 -20.72 -3.83
CA ASN A 159 11.90 -19.70 -2.80
C ASN A 159 10.50 -19.69 -2.16
N LEU A 160 10.28 -20.41 -1.07
CA LEU A 160 8.96 -20.50 -0.41
C LEU A 160 8.66 -19.34 0.56
N VAL A 161 9.26 -18.17 0.33
CA VAL A 161 9.11 -16.98 1.17
C VAL A 161 8.91 -15.77 0.26
N SER A 162 8.07 -14.82 0.68
CA SER A 162 8.03 -13.49 0.05
C SER A 162 8.79 -12.50 0.91
N LEU A 163 9.82 -11.89 0.33
CA LEU A 163 10.64 -10.85 0.93
C LEU A 163 10.31 -9.50 0.29
N CYS A 164 10.15 -8.49 1.13
CA CYS A 164 10.03 -7.11 0.67
C CYS A 164 11.40 -6.57 0.25
N ARG A 165 11.57 -6.28 -1.04
CA ARG A 165 12.84 -5.80 -1.63
C ARG A 165 12.93 -4.28 -1.56
N ASP A 166 14.15 -3.76 -1.63
CA ASP A 166 14.44 -2.31 -1.57
C ASP A 166 13.82 -1.48 -2.70
N ASP A 167 13.35 -2.12 -3.77
CA ASP A 167 12.63 -1.49 -4.88
C ASP A 167 11.12 -1.30 -4.59
N GLY A 168 10.66 -1.64 -3.37
CA GLY A 168 9.27 -1.55 -2.95
C GLY A 168 8.39 -2.66 -3.54
N THR A 169 8.99 -3.74 -4.08
CA THR A 169 8.27 -4.91 -4.61
C THR A 169 8.53 -6.16 -3.79
N TRP A 170 7.59 -7.10 -3.88
CA TRP A 170 7.73 -8.43 -3.31
C TRP A 170 8.36 -9.36 -4.35
N ASP A 171 9.35 -10.14 -3.94
CA ASP A 171 10.08 -11.05 -4.84
C ASP A 171 9.23 -12.23 -5.34
N ASN A 172 8.42 -12.83 -4.47
CA ASN A 172 7.66 -14.05 -4.78
C ASN A 172 6.33 -14.09 -4.02
N LEU A 173 5.36 -13.30 -4.46
CA LEU A 173 4.02 -13.29 -3.85
C LEU A 173 3.31 -14.63 -4.07
N PRO A 174 2.82 -15.30 -3.01
CA PRO A 174 2.08 -16.53 -3.15
C PRO A 174 0.64 -16.26 -3.58
N ILE A 175 0.02 -17.32 -4.08
CA ILE A 175 -1.42 -17.41 -4.29
C ILE A 175 -1.99 -18.49 -3.37
N CYS A 176 -3.22 -18.29 -2.91
CA CYS A 176 -3.98 -19.33 -2.24
C CYS A 176 -4.76 -20.10 -3.29
N GLN A 177 -4.39 -21.37 -3.49
CA GLN A 177 -4.91 -22.19 -4.58
C GLN A 177 -5.59 -23.44 -4.03
N GLY A 178 -6.82 -23.67 -4.51
CA GLY A 178 -7.59 -24.88 -4.30
C GLY A 178 -7.60 -25.73 -5.58
N CYS A 179 -8.73 -26.35 -5.91
CA CYS A 179 -8.91 -26.98 -7.21
C CYS A 179 -9.00 -25.92 -8.30
N LEU A 180 -8.25 -26.11 -9.39
CA LEU A 180 -8.32 -25.23 -10.55
C LEU A 180 -9.69 -25.30 -11.21
N ARG A 181 -10.12 -24.19 -11.81
CA ARG A 181 -11.36 -24.15 -12.60
C ARG A 181 -11.41 -25.30 -13.62
N PRO A 182 -12.40 -26.20 -13.52
CA PRO A 182 -12.56 -27.27 -14.48
C PRO A 182 -13.08 -26.71 -15.81
N LEU A 183 -12.81 -27.43 -16.90
CA LEU A 183 -13.18 -26.98 -18.23
C LEU A 183 -14.71 -26.86 -18.35
N ALA A 184 -15.17 -25.78 -18.96
CA ALA A 184 -16.58 -25.61 -19.30
C ALA A 184 -16.96 -26.57 -20.43
N SER A 185 -18.13 -27.21 -20.33
CA SER A 185 -18.67 -28.02 -21.42
C SER A 185 -19.22 -27.11 -22.52
N SER A 186 -18.85 -27.35 -23.78
CA SER A 186 -19.22 -26.49 -24.91
C SER A 186 -20.73 -26.43 -25.19
N ASN A 187 -21.51 -27.41 -24.72
CA ASN A 187 -22.96 -27.52 -24.92
C ASN A 187 -23.70 -27.75 -23.59
N GLY A 188 -23.24 -27.09 -22.53
CA GLY A 188 -23.80 -27.24 -21.20
C GLY A 188 -23.66 -26.00 -20.33
N TYR A 189 -24.40 -26.01 -19.22
CA TYR A 189 -24.30 -25.05 -18.15
C TYR A 189 -23.50 -25.68 -17.00
N VAL A 190 -22.68 -24.86 -16.34
CA VAL A 190 -21.98 -25.21 -15.10
C VAL A 190 -22.20 -24.07 -14.10
N ASN A 191 -22.46 -24.41 -12.84
CA ASN A 191 -22.82 -23.44 -11.82
C ASN A 191 -21.57 -22.77 -11.20
N ILE A 192 -20.76 -22.10 -12.03
CA ILE A 192 -19.52 -21.41 -11.62
C ILE A 192 -19.47 -19.98 -12.17
N SER A 193 -19.01 -19.02 -11.37
CA SER A 193 -18.81 -17.63 -11.79
C SER A 193 -17.71 -17.53 -12.86
N GLU A 194 -17.80 -16.62 -13.82
CA GLU A 194 -16.77 -16.44 -14.87
C GLU A 194 -15.40 -16.04 -14.30
N PHE A 195 -15.38 -15.33 -13.18
CA PHE A 195 -14.15 -14.80 -12.57
C PHE A 195 -13.48 -15.79 -11.59
N GLN A 196 -14.18 -16.85 -11.17
CA GLN A 196 -13.62 -17.83 -10.25
C GLN A 196 -12.66 -18.78 -10.98
N THR A 197 -11.38 -18.72 -10.57
CA THR A 197 -10.31 -19.55 -11.14
C THR A 197 -9.89 -20.71 -10.23
N SER A 198 -10.25 -20.64 -8.94
CA SER A 198 -9.86 -21.58 -7.89
C SER A 198 -11.03 -21.85 -6.94
N PHE A 199 -11.15 -23.08 -6.46
CA PHE A 199 -12.26 -23.54 -5.60
C PHE A 199 -11.73 -24.26 -4.36
N PRO A 200 -12.26 -23.98 -3.15
CA PRO A 200 -11.82 -24.66 -1.93
C PRO A 200 -12.18 -26.14 -1.95
N VAL A 201 -11.41 -26.94 -1.21
CA VAL A 201 -11.72 -28.35 -0.91
C VAL A 201 -13.14 -28.49 -0.38
N GLY A 202 -13.85 -29.53 -0.83
CA GLY A 202 -15.26 -29.79 -0.50
C GLY A 202 -16.26 -29.06 -1.41
N THR A 203 -15.80 -28.19 -2.32
CA THR A 203 -16.68 -27.60 -3.34
C THR A 203 -17.23 -28.69 -4.26
N VAL A 204 -18.55 -28.71 -4.44
CA VAL A 204 -19.22 -29.58 -5.42
C VAL A 204 -19.85 -28.73 -6.50
N ILE A 205 -19.51 -29.00 -7.76
CA ILE A 205 -20.10 -28.34 -8.92
C ILE A 205 -20.93 -29.33 -9.73
N ALA A 206 -22.03 -28.84 -10.31
CA ALA A 206 -22.95 -29.63 -11.12
C ALA A 206 -22.90 -29.19 -12.58
N TYR A 207 -22.85 -30.17 -13.47
CA TYR A 207 -22.91 -29.98 -14.91
C TYR A 207 -24.28 -30.35 -15.45
N ARG A 208 -24.79 -29.55 -16.39
CA ARG A 208 -26.04 -29.84 -17.09
C ARG A 208 -25.86 -29.58 -18.57
N CYS A 209 -26.41 -30.43 -19.43
CA CYS A 209 -26.36 -30.20 -20.86
C CYS A 209 -27.52 -29.33 -21.35
N PHE A 210 -27.30 -28.63 -22.46
CA PHE A 210 -28.37 -27.93 -23.17
C PHE A 210 -29.40 -28.93 -23.70
N PRO A 211 -30.66 -28.51 -23.94
CA PRO A 211 -31.66 -29.36 -24.57
C PRO A 211 -31.16 -29.97 -25.89
N GLY A 212 -31.40 -31.26 -26.11
CA GLY A 212 -30.91 -32.00 -27.28
C GLY A 212 -29.53 -32.64 -27.12
N PHE A 213 -28.87 -32.43 -25.98
CA PHE A 213 -27.59 -33.05 -25.63
C PHE A 213 -27.73 -33.99 -24.41
N LYS A 214 -26.96 -35.08 -24.40
CA LYS A 214 -26.85 -36.03 -23.29
C LYS A 214 -25.50 -35.86 -22.60
N LEU A 215 -25.53 -35.90 -21.27
CA LEU A 215 -24.32 -35.85 -20.45
C LEU A 215 -23.63 -37.22 -20.46
N GLU A 216 -22.34 -37.22 -20.79
CA GLU A 216 -21.44 -38.36 -20.75
C GLU A 216 -20.32 -38.08 -19.74
N GLY A 217 -20.28 -38.87 -18.66
CA GLY A 217 -19.36 -38.69 -17.55
C GLY A 217 -20.08 -38.41 -16.23
N SER A 218 -19.37 -37.82 -15.27
CA SER A 218 -19.94 -37.48 -13.96
C SER A 218 -20.76 -36.19 -14.01
N GLU A 219 -21.99 -36.22 -13.48
CA GLU A 219 -22.83 -35.02 -13.32
C GLU A 219 -22.25 -34.06 -12.27
N TYR A 220 -21.60 -34.61 -11.24
CA TYR A 220 -21.04 -33.87 -10.12
C TYR A 220 -19.52 -34.00 -10.05
N LEU A 221 -18.84 -32.89 -9.79
CA LEU A 221 -17.41 -32.84 -9.55
C LEU A 221 -17.15 -32.26 -8.16
N GLU A 222 -16.41 -32.98 -7.34
CA GLU A 222 -16.05 -32.58 -5.97
C GLU A 222 -14.55 -32.24 -5.91
N CYS A 223 -14.20 -31.12 -5.29
CA CYS A 223 -12.82 -30.73 -5.07
C CYS A 223 -12.25 -31.51 -3.88
N LEU A 224 -11.35 -32.45 -4.14
CA LEU A 224 -10.77 -33.30 -3.11
C LEU A 224 -9.61 -32.63 -2.38
N HIS A 225 -9.23 -33.17 -1.22
CA HIS A 225 -8.17 -32.66 -0.33
C HIS A 225 -6.77 -32.56 -0.99
N ASN A 226 -6.54 -33.28 -2.08
CA ASN A 226 -5.32 -33.22 -2.90
C ASN A 226 -5.35 -32.09 -3.94
N LEU A 227 -6.40 -31.25 -3.92
CA LEU A 227 -6.65 -30.16 -4.87
C LEU A 227 -6.91 -30.64 -6.31
N ILE A 228 -7.44 -31.86 -6.43
CA ILE A 228 -7.82 -32.47 -7.70
C ILE A 228 -9.31 -32.76 -7.66
N TRP A 229 -10.00 -32.60 -8.79
CA TRP A 229 -11.41 -32.95 -8.91
C TRP A 229 -11.62 -34.47 -8.86
N SER A 230 -12.74 -34.91 -8.29
CA SER A 230 -13.09 -36.32 -8.13
C SER A 230 -13.16 -37.11 -9.45
N SER A 231 -13.42 -36.44 -10.57
CA SER A 231 -13.41 -37.03 -11.91
C SER A 231 -13.04 -35.99 -12.98
N SER A 232 -12.98 -36.39 -14.25
CA SER A 232 -12.80 -35.46 -15.36
C SER A 232 -14.11 -34.74 -15.72
N PRO A 233 -14.08 -33.48 -16.21
CA PRO A 233 -15.28 -32.78 -16.67
C PRO A 233 -16.08 -33.59 -17.72
N PRO A 234 -17.42 -33.67 -17.60
CA PRO A 234 -18.25 -34.44 -18.52
C PRO A 234 -18.39 -33.77 -19.89
N ARG A 235 -18.79 -34.55 -20.89
CA ARG A 235 -19.08 -34.07 -22.25
C ARG A 235 -20.58 -34.04 -22.49
N CYS A 236 -21.04 -33.03 -23.22
CA CYS A 236 -22.42 -32.96 -23.70
C CYS A 236 -22.44 -33.35 -25.18
N LEU A 237 -22.94 -34.56 -25.47
CA LEU A 237 -23.01 -35.13 -26.81
C LEU A 237 -24.41 -34.94 -27.40
N ALA A 238 -24.51 -34.62 -28.69
CA ALA A 238 -25.80 -34.52 -29.35
C ALA A 238 -26.53 -35.87 -29.31
N LEU A 239 -27.84 -35.85 -29.07
CA LEU A 239 -28.66 -37.05 -29.19
C LEU A 239 -28.75 -37.42 -30.68
N GLU A 240 -28.15 -38.55 -31.06
CA GLU A 240 -28.30 -39.15 -32.40
C GLU A 240 -29.80 -39.41 -32.65
N GLY A 241 -30.45 -38.52 -33.41
CA GLY A 241 -31.91 -38.50 -33.59
C GLY A 241 -32.55 -37.10 -33.61
N GLY A 242 -31.82 -36.06 -33.23
CA GLY A 242 -32.25 -34.66 -33.35
C GLY A 242 -32.11 -34.09 -34.77
N ARG A 243 -32.66 -34.77 -35.79
CA ARG A 243 -32.97 -34.09 -37.05
C ARG A 243 -34.16 -33.16 -36.75
N PRO A 244 -34.12 -31.84 -37.05
CA PRO A 244 -35.31 -30.99 -36.98
C PRO A 244 -36.24 -31.36 -38.13
N GLU A 245 -36.81 -32.56 -38.11
CA GLU A 245 -37.85 -32.97 -39.02
C GLU A 245 -39.17 -32.47 -38.45
N ARG A 246 -39.40 -31.16 -38.62
CA ARG A 246 -40.70 -30.46 -38.67
C ARG A 246 -40.51 -28.95 -38.77
N LEU A 247 -39.77 -28.49 -39.79
CA LEU A 247 -40.20 -27.27 -40.49
C LEU A 247 -41.07 -27.73 -41.66
N LEU A 248 -42.31 -28.12 -41.36
CA LEU A 248 -43.35 -28.08 -42.38
C LEU A 248 -43.56 -26.59 -42.69
N PRO A 249 -43.35 -26.12 -43.94
CA PRO A 249 -43.83 -24.81 -44.29
C PRO A 249 -45.35 -24.85 -44.13
N VAL A 250 -45.88 -23.96 -43.28
CA VAL A 250 -47.31 -23.70 -43.18
C VAL A 250 -47.74 -23.13 -44.52
N LEU A 251 -48.05 -24.02 -45.47
CA LEU A 251 -48.74 -23.67 -46.69
C LEU A 251 -50.19 -23.42 -46.27
N TYR A 252 -50.49 -22.16 -46.01
CA TYR A 252 -51.83 -21.67 -45.75
C TYR A 252 -52.79 -22.20 -46.83
N LEU A 253 -53.72 -23.04 -46.41
CA LEU A 253 -54.96 -23.30 -47.13
C LEU A 253 -55.79 -22.01 -47.11
N LEU A 254 -55.71 -21.21 -48.18
CA LEU A 254 -56.82 -20.34 -48.57
C LEU A 254 -57.44 -20.89 -49.86
N ARG A 255 -58.77 -20.95 -49.81
CA ARG A 255 -59.71 -21.69 -50.67
C ARG A 255 -59.54 -21.49 -52.18
N PRO A 256 -60.02 -22.46 -53.00
CA PRO A 256 -60.08 -22.32 -54.45
C PRO A 256 -61.24 -21.41 -54.86
N GLY A 257 -60.96 -20.46 -55.76
CA GLY A 257 -61.94 -19.62 -56.43
C GLY A 257 -61.35 -19.07 -57.72
N LEU A 258 -61.86 -19.58 -58.83
CA LEU A 258 -61.52 -19.28 -60.23
C LEU A 258 -61.36 -17.78 -60.52
N ALA A 259 -60.37 -17.40 -61.34
CA ALA A 259 -60.58 -17.16 -62.77
C ALA A 259 -59.33 -16.54 -63.43
N ALA A 260 -59.24 -16.81 -64.74
CA ALA A 260 -58.31 -16.28 -65.74
C ALA A 260 -58.10 -14.74 -65.64
N ALA A 261 -57.07 -14.11 -66.19
CA ALA A 261 -56.40 -14.35 -67.46
C ALA A 261 -55.03 -13.64 -67.45
N GLY A 262 -54.16 -14.03 -68.37
CA GLY A 262 -52.76 -13.62 -68.41
C GLY A 262 -52.52 -12.14 -68.73
N PHE A 263 -51.24 -11.75 -68.67
CA PHE A 263 -50.62 -10.91 -69.69
C PHE A 263 -49.09 -11.05 -69.58
N GLN A 264 -48.44 -11.10 -70.74
CA GLN A 264 -47.04 -11.40 -70.95
C GLN A 264 -46.11 -10.21 -70.66
N SER A 265 -44.81 -10.55 -70.58
CA SER A 265 -43.65 -9.82 -71.10
C SER A 265 -42.87 -8.86 -70.19
N SER A 266 -41.81 -9.46 -69.60
CA SER A 266 -40.38 -9.13 -69.86
C SER A 266 -39.71 -7.93 -69.16
N PRO A 267 -38.36 -7.97 -69.02
CA PRO A 267 -37.61 -7.35 -67.92
C PRO A 267 -36.69 -6.20 -68.37
N THR A 268 -36.23 -5.35 -67.44
CA THR A 268 -34.95 -4.61 -67.58
C THR A 268 -34.27 -4.37 -66.22
N PRO A 269 -32.92 -4.29 -66.17
CA PRO A 269 -32.12 -4.42 -64.95
C PRO A 269 -31.73 -3.08 -64.28
N PRO A 270 -31.29 -3.09 -63.00
CA PRO A 270 -30.84 -1.89 -62.29
C PRO A 270 -29.37 -1.53 -62.58
N ARG A 271 -29.12 -0.23 -62.72
CA ARG A 271 -27.77 0.39 -62.79
C ARG A 271 -27.19 0.63 -61.39
N ALA A 272 -25.87 0.54 -61.32
CA ALA A 272 -25.02 0.54 -60.15
C ALA A 272 -24.91 1.89 -59.38
N CYS A 273 -24.54 1.76 -58.12
CA CYS A 273 -24.22 2.82 -57.16
C CYS A 273 -22.91 3.56 -57.47
N SER A 274 -22.84 4.84 -57.12
CA SER A 274 -21.58 5.54 -56.84
C SER A 274 -21.82 6.50 -55.68
N SER A 275 -20.97 6.37 -54.66
CA SER A 275 -20.93 7.13 -53.41
C SER A 275 -20.33 8.52 -53.61
N ALA A 276 -20.97 9.55 -53.06
CA ALA A 276 -20.38 10.89 -52.90
C ALA A 276 -20.26 11.21 -51.41
N GLY A 277 -19.03 11.53 -50.99
CA GLY A 277 -18.68 11.95 -49.64
C GLY A 277 -19.13 13.37 -49.33
N ALA A 278 -19.39 13.59 -48.04
CA ALA A 278 -19.77 14.86 -47.46
C ALA A 278 -18.56 15.76 -47.22
N THR A 279 -18.70 17.04 -47.53
CA THR A 279 -17.96 18.15 -46.91
C THR A 279 -18.94 19.28 -46.66
N THR A 280 -19.21 19.55 -45.38
CA THR A 280 -20.01 20.68 -44.92
C THR A 280 -19.07 21.69 -44.26
N SER A 281 -19.12 22.94 -44.71
CA SER A 281 -18.56 24.10 -44.02
C SER A 281 -19.45 25.28 -44.38
N LEU A 282 -19.93 26.01 -43.37
CA LEU A 282 -20.16 27.46 -43.33
C LEU A 282 -21.14 27.81 -42.21
N LEU A 283 -20.62 28.34 -41.09
CA LEU A 283 -20.85 29.68 -40.53
C LEU A 283 -20.32 29.75 -39.09
#